data_AF-A0A4U3LSP9-F1
#
_entry.id   AF-A0A4U3LSP9-F1
#
_cell.length_a   1.000
_cell.length_b   1.000
_cell.length_c   1.000
_cell.angle_alpha   90.00
_cell.angle_beta   90.00
_cell.angle_gamma   90.00
#
_symmetry.space_group_name_H-M   'P 1'
#
loop_
_entity.id
_entity.type
_entity.pdbx_description
1 polymer ?
#
loop_
_entity_poly.entity_id
_entity_poly.type
_entity_poly.pdbx_seq_one_letter_code
_entity_poly.pdbx_strand_id
1 'polypeptide(L)' 'MTLPSTHPSAPLEAGPELVDQRIDHIFYRPGHEDQLVNVESAVIAGDAVDGTFPSDHRAVVCDFRWRNRGA' A
#
# COMPACT_ATOMS: atom_id res chain seq x y z
N MET A 1 -5.60 1.78 0.30
CA MET A 1 -6.87 2.48 -0.03
C MET A 1 -7.92 1.41 -0.15
N THR A 2 -9.09 1.57 0.44
CA THR A 2 -10.19 0.63 0.21
C THR A 2 -10.75 0.77 -1.22
N LEU A 3 -11.64 -0.14 -1.62
CA LEU A 3 -12.50 0.05 -2.78
C LEU A 3 -13.29 1.36 -2.56
N PRO A 4 -13.42 2.19 -3.61
CA PRO A 4 -14.06 3.48 -3.46
C PRO A 4 -15.51 3.29 -3.04
N SER A 5 -16.07 4.22 -2.28
CA SER A 5 -17.47 4.17 -1.81
C SER A 5 -18.51 4.00 -2.92
N THR A 6 -18.15 4.27 -4.17
CA THR A 6 -18.97 4.04 -5.37
C THR A 6 -18.99 2.59 -5.84
N HIS A 7 -18.14 1.72 -5.31
CA HIS A 7 -18.08 0.30 -5.67
C HIS A 7 -19.09 -0.52 -4.84
N PRO A 8 -19.87 -1.45 -5.45
CA PRO A 8 -20.88 -2.24 -4.73
C PRO A 8 -20.36 -3.07 -3.55
N SER A 9 -19.08 -3.42 -3.58
CA SER A 9 -18.40 -4.21 -2.54
C SER A 9 -17.50 -3.36 -1.63
N ALA A 10 -17.68 -2.03 -1.61
CA ALA A 10 -16.92 -1.18 -0.71
C ALA A 10 -17.30 -1.42 0.76
N PRO A 11 -16.36 -1.33 1.71
CA PRO A 11 -16.59 -1.60 3.13
C PRO A 11 -17.21 -0.37 3.83
N LEU A 12 -18.44 0.00 3.44
CA LEU A 12 -19.10 1.23 3.90
C LEU A 12 -19.31 1.29 5.42
N GLU A 13 -19.39 0.13 6.08
CA GLU A 13 -19.48 0.00 7.54
C GLU A 13 -18.26 0.57 8.28
N ALA A 14 -17.11 0.68 7.63
CA ALA A 14 -15.92 1.29 8.19
C ALA A 14 -16.07 2.82 8.38
N GLY A 15 -17.08 3.43 7.74
CA GLY A 15 -17.41 4.84 7.88
C GLY A 15 -16.45 5.78 7.13
N PRO A 16 -16.79 7.08 7.08
CA PRO A 16 -16.08 8.07 6.25
C PRO A 16 -14.66 8.38 6.74
N GLU A 17 -14.34 8.04 7.98
CA GLU A 17 -13.00 8.18 8.57
C GLU A 17 -12.01 7.18 7.97
N LEU A 18 -12.50 6.09 7.36
CA LEU A 18 -11.68 4.99 6.83
C LEU A 18 -11.91 4.74 5.34
N VAL A 19 -13.17 4.80 4.87
CA VAL A 19 -13.51 4.62 3.45
C VAL A 19 -13.05 5.83 2.64
N ASP A 20 -12.58 5.58 1.41
CA ASP A 20 -11.98 6.59 0.52
C ASP A 20 -10.69 7.26 1.09
N GLN A 21 -10.19 6.79 2.24
CA GLN A 21 -8.97 7.29 2.86
C GLN A 21 -7.75 6.41 2.54
N ARG A 22 -6.56 7.00 2.69
CA ARG A 22 -5.29 6.26 2.68
C ARG A 22 -5.03 5.71 4.08
N ILE A 23 -5.47 4.48 4.33
CA ILE A 23 -5.32 3.83 5.64
C ILE A 23 -4.23 2.75 5.68
N ASP A 24 -3.83 2.21 4.52
CA ASP A 24 -2.76 1.23 4.40
C ASP A 24 -1.41 1.93 4.18
N HIS A 25 -0.40 1.58 4.98
CA HIS A 25 0.90 2.26 4.98
C HIS A 25 2.05 1.26 5.09
N ILE A 26 3.19 1.61 4.48
CA ILE A 26 4.46 0.92 4.66
C ILE A 26 5.41 1.87 5.39
N PHE A 27 5.77 1.52 6.62
CA PHE A 27 6.81 2.19 7.38
C PHE A 27 8.06 1.32 7.39
N TYR A 28 9.22 1.92 7.14
CA TYR A 28 10.49 1.20 7.20
C TYR A 28 11.53 2.01 7.97
N ARG A 29 12.49 1.29 8.53
CA ARG A 29 13.71 1.85 9.11
C ARG A 29 14.88 0.99 8.64
N PRO A 30 16.01 1.58 8.22
CA PRO A 30 17.23 0.80 8.01
C PRO A 30 17.57 -0.09 9.22
N GLY A 31 18.11 -1.27 8.97
CA GLY A 31 18.44 -2.25 10.00
C GLY A 31 19.68 -1.87 10.83
N HIS A 32 20.57 -1.06 10.26
CA HIS A 32 21.78 -0.53 10.89
C HIS A 32 22.05 0.92 10.46
N GLU A 33 22.84 1.65 11.25
CA GLU A 33 23.12 3.08 11.06
C GLU A 33 23.77 3.42 9.72
N ASP A 34 24.63 2.52 9.21
CA ASP A 34 25.34 2.72 7.93
C ASP A 34 24.59 2.18 6.71
N GLN A 35 23.34 1.71 6.88
CA GLN A 35 22.54 1.20 5.78
C GLN A 35 21.71 2.32 5.16
N LEU A 36 21.88 2.53 3.85
CA LEU A 36 21.01 3.37 3.05
C LEU A 36 19.92 2.49 2.43
N VAL A 37 18.65 2.80 2.72
CA VAL A 37 17.49 2.18 2.10
C VAL A 37 16.74 3.27 1.33
N ASN A 38 16.64 3.11 0.02
CA ASN A 38 15.92 4.00 -0.89
C ASN A 38 14.60 3.35 -1.31
N VAL A 39 13.57 4.18 -1.47
CA VAL A 39 12.32 3.79 -2.13
C VAL A 39 12.50 4.09 -3.61
N GLU A 40 12.51 3.05 -4.45
CA GLU A 40 12.62 3.19 -5.91
C GLU A 40 11.24 3.42 -6.54
N SER A 41 10.19 2.83 -5.96
CA SER A 41 8.81 3.00 -6.41
C SER A 41 7.82 2.85 -5.24
N ALA A 42 6.66 3.48 -5.36
CA ALA A 42 5.51 3.26 -4.48
C ALA A 42 4.21 3.35 -5.30
N VAL A 43 3.49 2.24 -5.42
CA VAL A 43 2.30 2.13 -6.27
C VAL A 43 1.14 1.47 -5.54
N ILE A 44 -0.07 1.71 -6.06
CA ILE A 44 -1.28 1.03 -5.63
C ILE A 44 -1.58 -0.08 -6.65
N ALA A 45 -1.88 -1.28 -6.16
CA ALA A 45 -2.23 -2.43 -6.97
C ALA A 45 -3.55 -3.07 -6.50
N GLY A 46 -4.02 -4.07 -7.25
CA GLY A 46 -5.22 -4.84 -6.92
C GLY A 46 -6.38 -4.58 -7.88
N ASP A 47 -6.12 -4.62 -9.18
CA ASP A 47 -7.18 -4.66 -10.19
C ASP A 47 -8.07 -5.90 -10.03
N ALA A 48 -9.25 -5.86 -10.66
CA ALA A 48 -10.17 -6.98 -10.61
C ALA A 48 -9.61 -8.19 -11.36
N VAL A 49 -9.85 -9.38 -10.82
CA VAL A 49 -9.58 -10.67 -11.47
C VAL A 49 -10.93 -11.25 -11.86
N ASP A 50 -11.14 -11.46 -13.16
CA ASP A 50 -12.42 -11.94 -13.71
C ASP A 50 -13.63 -11.10 -13.22
N GLY A 51 -13.45 -9.78 -13.17
CA GLY A 51 -14.48 -8.83 -12.72
C GLY A 51 -14.71 -8.81 -11.20
N THR A 52 -13.99 -9.62 -10.44
CA THR A 52 -14.08 -9.69 -8.97
C THR A 52 -12.87 -9.03 -8.33
N PHE A 53 -13.10 -8.15 -7.36
CA PHE A 53 -12.03 -7.68 -6.48
C PHE A 53 -11.88 -8.67 -5.32
N PRO A 54 -10.74 -9.36 -5.19
CA PRO A 54 -10.55 -10.38 -4.16
C PRO A 54 -10.37 -9.81 -2.75
N SER A 55 -10.27 -8.49 -2.65
CA SER A 55 -10.07 -7.73 -1.43
C SER A 55 -10.79 -6.39 -1.55
N ASP A 56 -11.40 -5.95 -0.45
CA ASP A 56 -11.98 -4.62 -0.27
C ASP A 56 -10.90 -3.55 -0.03
N HIS A 57 -9.65 -3.96 0.17
CA HIS A 57 -8.45 -3.11 0.15
C HIS A 57 -7.65 -3.26 -1.14
N ARG A 58 -7.10 -2.14 -1.62
CA ARG A 58 -6.03 -2.09 -2.63
C ARG A 58 -4.68 -2.32 -1.95
N ALA A 59 -3.84 -3.14 -2.58
CA ALA A 59 -2.48 -3.37 -2.11
C ALA A 59 -1.63 -2.11 -2.28
N VAL A 60 -0.79 -1.82 -1.28
CA VAL A 60 0.29 -0.84 -1.37
C VAL A 60 1.57 -1.60 -1.62
N VAL A 61 2.27 -1.29 -2.70
CA VAL A 61 3.50 -1.97 -3.10
C VAL A 61 4.63 -0.94 -3.14
N CYS A 62 5.74 -1.24 -2.48
CA CYS A 62 6.95 -0.42 -2.50
C CYS A 62 8.14 -1.29 -2.91
N ASP A 63 8.91 -0.79 -3.88
CA ASP A 63 10.21 -1.37 -4.23
C ASP A 63 11.30 -0.65 -3.43
N PHE A 64 12.08 -1.44 -2.68
CA PHE A 64 13.21 -0.94 -1.90
C PHE A 64 14.52 -1.36 -2.54
N ARG A 65 15.47 -0.42 -2.59
CA ARG A 65 16.87 -0.71 -2.86
C ARG A 65 17.68 -0.34 -1.64
N TRP A 66 18.58 -1.22 -1.20
CA TRP A 66 19.45 -0.91 -0.07
C TRP A 66 20.91 -1.27 -0.33
N ARG A 67 21.79 -0.58 0.40
CA ARG A 67 23.23 -0.82 0.43
C ARG A 67 23.84 -0.30 1.72
N ASN A 68 25.02 -0.81 2.07
CA ASN A 68 25.83 -0.21 3.13
C ASN A 68 26.59 1.00 2.57
N ARG A 69 26.83 2.04 3.38
CA ARG A 69 27.54 3.26 2.96
C ARG A 69 29.02 3.07 2.60
N GLY A 70 29.58 1.86 2.72
CA GLY A 70 31.01 1.61 2.53
C GLY A 70 31.39 0.33 1.78
N ALA A 71 30.48 -0.26 0.98
CA ALA A 71 30.76 -1.40 0.11
C ALA A 71 30.58 -1.04 -1.36
#